data_AF-A0A936XTR4-F1
#
_entry.id   AF-A0A936XTR4-F1
#
_cell.length_a   1.000
_cell.length_b   1.000
_cell.length_c   1.000
_cell.angle_alpha   90.00
_cell.angle_beta   90.00
_cell.angle_gamma   90.00
#
_symmetry.space_group_name_H-M   'P 1'
#
loop_
_entity.id
_entity.type
_entity.pdbx_description
1 polymer ?
#
loop_
_entity_poly.entity_id
_entity_poly.type
_entity_poly.pdbx_seq_one_letter_code
_entity_poly.pdbx_strand_id
1 'polypeptide(L)'
;MPLNQISFAFDEAPVAEKPVKKIVVAEKPSPVSEKIKVKADNKKQTRGRVSLKEMDAGADLIEIPEDDILFQKNYYSIGLVAEMFKVNQSLIRLWENEFDILKPRKNGKGDRLFRPEDIKNLKLIFHLLRERKYTMEGAKEFLKQNKRAEEKFQLIESLKKLKGFLNEFKADL
;
A
#
# COMPACT_ATOMS: atom_id res chain seq x y z
N MET A 1 72.88 10.08 36.86
CA MET A 1 71.54 10.18 36.24
C MET A 1 70.52 9.60 37.21
N PRO A 2 69.80 10.41 38.00
CA PRO A 2 68.72 9.93 38.86
C PRO A 2 67.41 9.81 38.06
N LEU A 3 66.76 8.65 38.13
CA LEU A 3 65.41 8.43 37.61
C LEU A 3 64.40 9.10 38.54
N ASN A 4 63.50 9.86 37.94
CA ASN A 4 62.51 10.65 38.65
C ASN A 4 61.50 9.78 39.40
N GLN A 5 61.28 10.26 40.61
CA GLN A 5 60.36 9.93 41.67
C GLN A 5 58.86 9.78 41.27
N ILE A 6 58.23 8.77 41.92
CA ILE A 6 57.00 8.83 42.75
C ILE A 6 55.65 9.18 42.09
N SER A 7 54.68 8.26 42.20
CA SER A 7 53.50 8.45 43.07
C SER A 7 52.67 7.17 43.23
N PHE A 8 52.17 7.00 44.45
CA PHE A 8 51.55 5.84 45.06
C PHE A 8 50.14 6.27 45.51
N ALA A 9 49.10 5.49 45.23
CA ALA A 9 47.82 5.43 45.96
C ALA A 9 46.95 4.34 45.28
N PHE A 10 46.70 3.18 45.91
CA PHE A 10 45.73 2.97 46.99
C PHE A 10 44.32 3.39 46.55
N ASP A 11 43.48 2.46 46.11
CA ASP A 11 42.50 1.83 47.01
C ASP A 11 41.73 0.71 46.28
N GLU A 12 41.56 -0.40 46.98
CA GLU A 12 40.87 -1.60 46.55
C GLU A 12 39.41 -1.47 47.02
N ALA A 13 38.46 -1.41 46.08
CA ALA A 13 37.05 -1.37 46.43
C ALA A 13 36.21 -2.37 45.59
N PRO A 14 35.19 -2.99 46.20
CA PRO A 14 34.78 -4.35 45.92
C PRO A 14 33.67 -4.49 44.87
N VAL A 15 33.64 -5.67 44.25
CA VAL A 15 32.54 -6.17 43.42
C VAL A 15 31.26 -6.29 44.26
N ALA A 16 30.23 -5.53 43.90
CA ALA A 16 28.88 -5.67 44.44
C ALA A 16 27.94 -6.20 43.34
N GLU A 17 27.47 -7.43 43.52
CA GLU A 17 26.37 -8.01 42.74
C GLU A 17 24.99 -7.71 43.36
N LYS A 18 23.98 -7.71 42.46
CA LYS A 18 22.52 -7.89 42.63
C LYS A 18 21.69 -6.60 42.87
N PRO A 19 20.36 -6.58 42.58
CA PRO A 19 19.48 -7.64 42.05
C PRO A 19 18.56 -7.24 40.86
N VAL A 20 18.14 -8.26 40.10
CA VAL A 20 16.96 -8.23 39.21
C VAL A 20 15.69 -7.99 40.03
N LYS A 21 14.86 -7.00 39.65
CA LYS A 21 13.47 -6.88 40.12
C LYS A 21 12.50 -6.90 38.93
N LYS A 22 11.68 -7.96 38.91
CA LYS A 22 10.45 -8.09 38.11
C LYS A 22 9.39 -7.12 38.66
N ILE A 23 8.78 -6.31 37.79
CA ILE A 23 7.48 -5.66 38.05
C ILE A 23 6.69 -5.63 36.73
N VAL A 24 5.82 -6.62 36.51
CA VAL A 24 4.34 -6.59 36.59
C VAL A 24 3.70 -6.40 35.20
N VAL A 25 3.13 -7.51 34.73
CA VAL A 25 2.05 -7.58 33.76
C VAL A 25 0.84 -6.86 34.35
N ALA A 26 0.35 -5.83 33.65
CA ALA A 26 -0.97 -5.26 33.87
C ALA A 26 -1.70 -5.21 32.52
N GLU A 27 -2.89 -5.81 32.49
CA GLU A 27 -3.74 -6.02 31.33
C GLU A 27 -4.52 -4.75 30.91
N LYS A 28 -4.63 -4.57 29.58
CA LYS A 28 -5.76 -4.03 28.77
C LYS A 28 -6.10 -2.52 28.93
N PRO A 29 -6.53 -1.80 27.86
CA PRO A 29 -7.43 -2.30 26.82
C PRO A 29 -6.96 -2.10 25.37
N SER A 30 -7.39 -3.05 24.54
CA SER A 30 -7.31 -3.04 23.09
C SER A 30 -8.15 -1.92 22.48
N PRO A 31 -7.68 -1.20 21.45
CA PRO A 31 -8.56 -0.60 20.45
C PRO A 31 -8.60 -1.54 19.24
N VAL A 32 -9.67 -2.32 19.22
CA VAL A 32 -10.41 -2.83 18.06
C VAL A 32 -9.58 -2.98 16.77
N SER A 33 -8.87 -4.11 16.68
CA SER A 33 -8.65 -4.76 15.39
C SER A 33 -10.00 -5.30 14.94
N GLU A 34 -10.75 -4.47 14.22
CA GLU A 34 -11.89 -4.95 13.48
C GLU A 34 -11.35 -5.88 12.39
N LYS A 35 -11.51 -7.17 12.70
CA LYS A 35 -11.18 -8.30 11.87
C LYS A 35 -11.86 -8.09 10.52
N ILE A 36 -11.08 -7.77 9.49
CA ILE A 36 -11.47 -8.09 8.12
C ILE A 36 -11.50 -9.62 8.05
N LYS A 37 -12.66 -10.20 8.34
CA LYS A 37 -12.94 -11.61 8.12
C LYS A 37 -13.06 -11.83 6.62
N VAL A 38 -11.96 -12.15 5.95
CA VAL A 38 -12.07 -12.75 4.62
C VAL A 38 -12.01 -14.27 4.79
N LYS A 39 -13.17 -14.91 4.62
CA LYS A 39 -13.24 -16.34 4.36
C LYS A 39 -12.45 -16.60 3.09
N ALA A 40 -11.25 -17.16 3.23
CA ALA A 40 -10.50 -17.70 2.12
C ALA A 40 -11.16 -19.03 1.72
N ASP A 41 -12.23 -18.96 0.92
CA ASP A 41 -12.71 -20.10 0.16
C ASP A 41 -11.68 -20.40 -0.93
N ASN A 42 -10.62 -21.11 -0.54
CA ASN A 42 -9.60 -21.63 -1.43
C ASN A 42 -10.20 -22.82 -2.21
N LYS A 43 -11.12 -22.53 -3.13
CA LYS A 43 -11.57 -23.49 -4.14
C LYS A 43 -10.36 -23.80 -5.01
N LYS A 44 -9.78 -24.99 -4.83
CA LYS A 44 -8.75 -25.57 -5.70
C LYS A 44 -9.15 -25.37 -7.16
N GLN A 45 -8.46 -24.46 -7.84
CA GLN A 45 -8.61 -24.27 -9.28
C GLN A 45 -8.11 -25.54 -9.96
N THR A 46 -9.01 -26.21 -10.69
CA THR A 46 -8.69 -27.33 -11.57
C THR A 46 -7.62 -26.90 -12.57
N ARG A 47 -6.66 -27.81 -12.84
CA ARG A 47 -5.47 -27.64 -13.69
C ARG A 47 -5.82 -27.42 -15.18
N GLY A 48 -6.55 -26.37 -15.49
CA GLY A 48 -6.91 -25.96 -16.85
C GLY A 48 -6.56 -24.49 -17.06
N ARG A 49 -6.33 -24.12 -18.32
CA ARG A 49 -6.18 -22.70 -18.69
C ARG A 49 -7.48 -21.97 -18.36
N VAL A 50 -7.39 -21.01 -17.44
CA VAL A 50 -8.49 -20.11 -17.07
C VAL A 50 -8.94 -19.37 -18.33
N SER A 51 -10.26 -19.24 -18.52
CA SER A 51 -10.81 -18.55 -19.67
C SER A 51 -10.48 -17.04 -19.58
N LEU A 52 -10.14 -16.41 -20.72
CA LEU A 52 -9.71 -14.99 -20.76
C LEU A 52 -10.76 -14.05 -20.12
N LYS A 53 -12.04 -14.42 -20.20
CA LYS A 53 -13.18 -13.68 -19.64
C LYS A 53 -13.26 -13.70 -18.11
N GLU A 54 -12.85 -14.79 -17.47
CA GLU A 54 -12.88 -14.90 -15.99
C GLU A 54 -11.81 -14.03 -15.32
N MET A 55 -10.68 -13.80 -15.99
CA MET A 55 -9.65 -12.88 -15.50
C MET A 55 -10.07 -11.41 -15.62
N ASP A 56 -10.91 -11.08 -16.60
CA ASP A 56 -11.39 -9.72 -16.83
C ASP A 56 -12.58 -9.35 -15.93
N ALA A 57 -13.41 -10.33 -15.54
CA ALA A 57 -14.60 -10.10 -14.70
C ALA A 57 -14.29 -9.80 -13.21
N GLY A 58 -13.07 -10.07 -12.74
CA GLY A 58 -12.63 -9.69 -11.38
C GLY A 58 -12.28 -8.21 -11.22
N ALA A 59 -12.27 -7.43 -12.31
CA ALA A 59 -11.74 -6.07 -12.36
C ALA A 59 -12.72 -4.97 -11.93
N ASP A 60 -14.00 -5.31 -11.72
CA ASP A 60 -15.05 -4.34 -11.34
C ASP A 60 -15.20 -4.16 -9.81
N LEU A 61 -14.54 -4.99 -8.99
CA LEU A 61 -14.47 -4.83 -7.53
C LEU A 61 -13.08 -4.35 -7.10
N ILE A 62 -12.77 -3.09 -7.45
CA ILE A 62 -11.65 -2.38 -6.85
C ILE A 62 -12.11 -1.85 -5.49
N GLU A 63 -11.53 -2.37 -4.42
CA GLU A 63 -11.76 -1.90 -3.05
C GLU A 63 -10.65 -0.92 -2.67
N ILE A 64 -10.57 0.22 -3.36
CA ILE A 64 -9.68 1.31 -2.92
C ILE A 64 -10.42 2.07 -1.82
N PRO A 65 -9.84 2.16 -0.61
CA PRO A 65 -10.38 3.00 0.46
C PRO A 65 -10.48 4.45 0.00
N GLU A 66 -11.38 5.21 0.62
CA GLU A 66 -11.51 6.63 0.34
C GLU A 66 -10.19 7.38 0.54
N ASP A 67 -10.00 8.44 -0.24
CA ASP A 67 -8.80 9.27 -0.25
C ASP A 67 -8.38 9.68 1.18
N ASP A 68 -9.34 9.99 2.05
CA ASP A 68 -9.09 10.40 3.44
C ASP A 68 -8.36 9.35 4.26
N ILE A 69 -8.68 8.07 4.07
CA ILE A 69 -7.99 6.95 4.72
C ILE A 69 -6.59 6.78 4.10
N LEU A 70 -6.50 6.97 2.79
CA LEU A 70 -5.26 6.83 2.05
C LEU A 70 -4.18 7.81 2.52
N PHE A 71 -4.56 9.06 2.85
CA PHE A 71 -3.63 10.10 3.31
C PHE A 71 -3.19 9.96 4.77
N GLN A 72 -3.81 9.09 5.57
CA GLN A 72 -3.38 8.85 6.95
C GLN A 72 -1.98 8.22 7.02
N LYS A 73 -1.60 7.45 5.99
CA LYS A 73 -0.29 6.80 5.91
C LYS A 73 0.49 7.31 4.70
N ASN A 74 1.71 7.77 4.93
CA ASN A 74 2.55 8.33 3.85
C ASN A 74 3.12 7.29 2.88
N TYR A 75 3.25 6.03 3.31
CA TYR A 75 3.89 4.97 2.51
C TYR A 75 3.16 3.65 2.61
N TYR A 76 2.95 3.02 1.45
CA TYR A 76 2.34 1.71 1.31
C TYR A 76 3.33 0.74 0.66
N SER A 77 3.45 -0.46 1.22
CA SER A 77 4.22 -1.55 0.59
C SER A 77 3.50 -2.08 -0.64
N ILE A 78 4.24 -2.55 -1.64
CA ILE A 78 3.67 -3.13 -2.87
C ILE A 78 2.67 -4.27 -2.61
N GLY A 79 2.80 -5.04 -1.52
CA GLY A 79 1.87 -6.09 -1.15
C GLY A 79 0.46 -5.55 -0.84
N LEU A 80 0.37 -4.55 0.04
CA LEU A 80 -0.90 -3.87 0.33
C LEU A 80 -1.51 -3.22 -0.92
N VAL A 81 -0.68 -2.62 -1.79
CA VAL A 81 -1.16 -2.05 -3.05
C VAL A 81 -1.74 -3.15 -3.95
N ALA A 82 -1.05 -4.27 -4.10
CA ALA A 82 -1.55 -5.42 -4.86
C ALA A 82 -2.90 -5.93 -4.35
N GLU A 83 -3.08 -5.98 -3.03
CA GLU A 83 -4.33 -6.38 -2.40
C GLU A 83 -5.47 -5.39 -2.67
N MET A 84 -5.24 -4.07 -2.54
CA MET A 84 -6.25 -3.04 -2.80
C MET A 84 -6.77 -3.06 -4.24
N PHE A 85 -5.86 -3.24 -5.20
CA PHE A 85 -6.22 -3.31 -6.62
C PHE A 85 -6.63 -4.72 -7.07
N LYS A 86 -6.47 -5.74 -6.22
CA LYS A 86 -6.62 -7.16 -6.55
C LYS A 86 -5.79 -7.58 -7.78
N VAL A 87 -4.61 -7.00 -7.93
CA VAL A 87 -3.69 -7.30 -9.05
C VAL A 87 -2.39 -7.88 -8.54
N ASN A 88 -1.72 -8.66 -9.39
CA ASN A 88 -0.46 -9.28 -9.04
C ASN A 88 0.66 -8.24 -8.83
N GLN A 89 1.53 -8.46 -7.84
CA GLN A 89 2.63 -7.52 -7.53
C GLN A 89 3.54 -7.27 -8.74
N SER A 90 3.81 -8.29 -9.54
CA SER A 90 4.64 -8.19 -10.75
C SER A 90 4.06 -7.21 -11.78
N LEU A 91 2.74 -7.08 -11.83
CA LEU A 91 2.06 -6.17 -12.77
C LEU A 91 2.15 -4.72 -12.29
N ILE A 92 2.05 -4.47 -10.99
CA ILE A 92 2.37 -3.16 -10.41
C ILE A 92 3.85 -2.81 -10.66
N ARG A 93 4.74 -3.80 -10.56
CA ARG A 93 6.17 -3.58 -10.88
C ARG A 93 6.41 -3.21 -12.34
N LEU A 94 5.66 -3.84 -13.25
CA LEU A 94 5.68 -3.52 -14.67
C LEU A 94 5.19 -2.09 -14.89
N TRP A 95 4.06 -1.71 -14.28
CA TRP A 95 3.52 -0.36 -14.40
C TRP A 95 4.48 0.73 -13.89
N GLU A 96 5.20 0.50 -12.80
CA GLU A 96 6.28 1.42 -12.37
C GLU A 96 7.33 1.62 -13.47
N ASN A 97 7.75 0.56 -14.15
CA ASN A 97 8.77 0.67 -15.19
C ASN A 97 8.23 1.36 -16.45
N GLU A 98 6.94 1.18 -16.74
CA GLU A 98 6.30 1.75 -17.93
C GLU A 98 5.95 3.23 -17.75
N PHE A 99 5.47 3.63 -16.57
CA PHE A 99 4.96 4.97 -16.32
C PHE A 99 5.93 5.80 -15.47
N ASP A 100 6.62 6.76 -16.08
CA ASP A 100 7.55 7.69 -15.40
C ASP A 100 6.90 8.58 -14.31
N ILE A 101 5.58 8.63 -14.30
CA ILE A 101 4.77 9.36 -13.31
C ILE A 101 4.81 8.67 -11.95
N LEU A 102 4.98 7.34 -11.93
CA LEU A 102 5.11 6.57 -10.70
C LEU A 102 6.57 6.61 -10.25
N LYS A 103 6.82 7.20 -9.08
CA LYS A 103 8.17 7.28 -8.51
C LYS A 103 8.23 6.64 -7.14
N PRO A 104 7.97 5.32 -7.04
CA PRO A 104 8.02 4.64 -5.76
C PRO A 104 9.43 4.69 -5.19
N ARG A 105 9.49 4.89 -3.88
CA ARG A 105 10.76 4.89 -3.16
C ARG A 105 11.22 3.45 -2.98
N LYS A 106 12.46 3.15 -3.38
CA LYS A 106 13.10 1.87 -3.08
C LYS A 106 13.72 1.92 -1.68
N ASN A 107 13.41 0.95 -0.84
CA ASN A 107 14.07 0.76 0.44
C ASN A 107 15.47 0.13 0.22
N GLY A 108 16.36 0.20 1.21
CA GLY A 108 17.69 -0.43 1.13
C GLY A 108 17.65 -1.96 0.90
N LYS A 109 16.52 -2.59 1.21
CA LYS A 109 16.25 -4.02 0.95
C LYS A 109 15.69 -4.32 -0.44
N GLY A 110 15.41 -3.30 -1.27
CA GLY A 110 14.82 -3.46 -2.60
C GLY A 110 13.29 -3.47 -2.64
N ASP A 111 12.63 -3.30 -1.51
CA ASP A 111 11.17 -3.15 -1.44
C ASP A 111 10.70 -1.80 -2.01
N ARG A 112 9.58 -1.81 -2.74
CA ARG A 112 8.97 -0.62 -3.34
C ARG A 112 7.89 -0.08 -2.40
N LEU A 113 8.03 1.21 -2.07
CA LEU A 113 7.10 1.97 -1.24
C LEU A 113 6.40 3.03 -2.09
N PHE A 114 5.08 2.98 -2.12
CA PHE A 114 4.21 3.90 -2.85
C PHE A 114 3.68 4.98 -1.94
N ARG A 115 3.65 6.22 -2.40
CA ARG A 115 2.95 7.32 -1.73
C ARG A 115 1.44 7.26 -2.03
N PRO A 116 0.59 7.91 -1.21
CA PRO A 116 -0.82 8.11 -1.54
C PRO A 116 -1.03 8.66 -2.96
N GLU A 117 -0.19 9.62 -3.38
CA GLU A 117 -0.26 10.18 -4.73
C GLU A 117 0.04 9.16 -5.83
N ASP A 118 1.02 8.27 -5.61
CA ASP A 118 1.32 7.20 -6.57
C ASP A 118 0.14 6.22 -6.70
N ILE A 119 -0.60 6.00 -5.61
CA ILE A 119 -1.79 5.14 -5.61
C ILE A 119 -2.94 5.79 -6.40
N LYS A 120 -3.11 7.12 -6.31
CA LYS A 120 -4.06 7.86 -7.15
C LYS A 120 -3.71 7.74 -8.63
N ASN A 121 -2.42 7.87 -8.95
CA ASN A 121 -1.93 7.71 -10.32
C ASN A 121 -2.11 6.26 -10.81
N LEU A 122 -1.87 5.26 -9.96
CA LEU A 122 -2.17 3.86 -10.26
C LEU A 122 -3.65 3.62 -10.54
N LYS A 123 -4.55 4.25 -9.79
CA LYS A 123 -6.00 4.19 -10.02
C LYS A 123 -6.38 4.76 -11.39
N LEU A 124 -5.80 5.88 -11.77
CA LEU A 124 -5.99 6.46 -13.11
C LEU A 124 -5.48 5.52 -14.20
N ILE A 125 -4.27 4.98 -14.07
CA ILE A 125 -3.68 4.04 -15.02
C ILE A 125 -4.56 2.79 -15.16
N PHE A 126 -5.03 2.24 -14.05
CA PHE A 126 -5.94 1.09 -14.04
C PHE A 126 -7.21 1.38 -14.85
N HIS A 127 -7.84 2.54 -14.62
CA HIS A 127 -9.04 2.96 -15.34
C HIS A 127 -8.79 3.07 -16.85
N LEU A 128 -7.64 3.62 -17.26
CA LEU A 128 -7.29 3.74 -18.68
C LEU A 128 -7.10 2.37 -19.34
N LEU A 129 -6.43 1.44 -18.66
CA LEU A 129 -6.15 0.13 -19.23
C LEU A 129 -7.36 -0.80 -19.24
N ARG A 130 -8.18 -0.77 -18.18
CA ARG A 130 -9.31 -1.71 -18.02
C ARG A 130 -10.62 -1.17 -18.57
N GLU A 131 -11.05 0.01 -18.12
CA GLU A 131 -12.33 0.57 -18.55
C GLU A 131 -12.24 1.08 -20.00
N ARG A 132 -11.16 1.79 -20.33
CA ARG A 132 -10.98 2.38 -21.67
C ARG A 132 -10.22 1.50 -22.65
N LYS A 133 -9.64 0.39 -22.20
CA LYS A 133 -8.91 -0.59 -23.03
C LYS A 133 -7.77 0.02 -23.86
N TYR A 134 -7.07 1.02 -23.31
CA TYR A 134 -5.86 1.53 -23.93
C TYR A 134 -4.72 0.49 -23.88
N THR A 135 -3.83 0.53 -24.87
CA THR A 135 -2.53 -0.15 -24.79
C THR A 135 -1.61 0.60 -23.82
N MET A 136 -0.54 -0.04 -23.36
CA MET A 136 0.44 0.58 -22.46
C MET A 136 0.99 1.89 -23.04
N GLU A 137 1.32 1.89 -24.34
CA GLU A 137 1.79 3.07 -25.06
C GLU A 137 0.71 4.15 -25.18
N GLY A 138 -0.52 3.76 -25.54
CA GLY A 138 -1.64 4.70 -25.65
C GLY A 138 -2.00 5.36 -24.32
N ALA A 139 -1.88 4.63 -23.21
CA ALA A 139 -2.08 5.19 -21.87
C ALA A 139 -0.98 6.22 -21.52
N LYS A 140 0.28 5.95 -21.85
CA LYS A 140 1.38 6.92 -21.65
C LYS A 140 1.15 8.20 -22.47
N GLU A 141 0.76 8.04 -23.72
CA GLU A 141 0.49 9.17 -24.61
C GLU A 141 -0.71 9.98 -24.10
N PHE A 142 -1.78 9.32 -23.65
CA PHE A 142 -2.93 9.99 -23.06
C PHE A 142 -2.56 10.84 -21.83
N LEU A 143 -1.72 10.31 -20.94
CA LEU A 143 -1.24 11.03 -19.76
C LEU A 143 -0.32 12.21 -20.12
N LYS A 144 0.48 12.08 -21.18
CA LYS A 144 1.35 13.18 -21.66
C LYS A 144 0.54 14.30 -22.34
N GLN A 145 -0.44 13.94 -23.17
CA GLN A 145 -1.23 14.89 -23.95
C GLN A 145 -2.28 15.62 -23.10
N ASN A 146 -2.92 14.91 -22.16
CA ASN A 146 -3.97 15.49 -21.33
C ASN A 146 -3.46 15.79 -19.92
N LYS A 147 -2.89 16.99 -19.74
CA LYS A 147 -2.59 17.50 -18.38
C LYS A 147 -3.85 17.59 -17.49
N ARG A 148 -5.03 17.74 -18.10
CA ARG A 148 -6.35 17.72 -17.42
C ARG A 148 -6.95 16.32 -17.27
N ALA A 149 -6.19 15.25 -17.51
CA ALA A 149 -6.69 13.89 -17.35
C ALA A 149 -7.11 13.60 -15.90
N GLU A 150 -6.36 14.12 -14.93
CA GLU A 150 -6.65 13.98 -13.50
C GLU A 150 -7.98 14.65 -13.13
N GLU A 151 -8.19 15.90 -13.54
CA GLU A 151 -9.44 16.64 -13.31
C GLU A 151 -10.65 15.93 -13.92
N LYS A 152 -10.52 15.47 -15.17
CA LYS A 152 -11.59 14.71 -15.85
C LYS A 152 -11.90 13.41 -15.12
N PHE A 153 -10.88 12.73 -14.60
CA PHE A 153 -11.04 11.49 -13.86
C PHE A 153 -11.74 11.73 -12.51
N GLN A 154 -11.33 12.76 -11.77
CA GLN A 154 -12.00 13.16 -10.53
C GLN A 154 -13.47 13.51 -10.75
N LEU A 155 -13.78 14.22 -11.84
CA LEU A 155 -15.16 14.52 -12.22
C LEU A 155 -15.94 13.23 -12.51
N ILE A 156 -15.39 12.31 -13.31
CA ILE A 156 -16.03 11.02 -13.60
C ILE A 156 -16.28 10.23 -12.31
N GLU A 157 -15.33 10.22 -11.38
CA GLU A 157 -15.48 9.55 -10.10
C GLU A 157 -16.61 10.16 -9.26
N SER A 158 -16.68 11.50 -9.17
CA SER A 158 -17.74 12.19 -8.44
C SER A 158 -19.13 11.89 -9.04
N LEU A 159 -19.23 11.86 -10.37
CA LEU A 159 -20.48 11.53 -11.07
C LEU A 159 -20.87 10.06 -10.87
N LYS A 160 -19.89 9.14 -10.84
CA LYS A 160 -20.14 7.72 -10.52
C LYS A 160 -20.68 7.57 -9.10
N LYS A 161 -20.11 8.27 -8.11
CA LYS A 161 -20.59 8.28 -6.72
C LYS A 161 -22.03 8.80 -6.62
N LEU A 162 -22.32 9.95 -7.24
CA LEU A 162 -23.68 10.51 -7.27
C LEU A 162 -24.69 9.57 -7.93
N LYS A 163 -24.31 8.94 -9.05
CA LYS A 163 -25.16 7.95 -9.71
C LYS A 163 -25.45 6.75 -8.80
N GLY A 164 -24.44 6.26 -8.06
CA GLY A 164 -24.60 5.18 -7.09
C GLY A 164 -25.59 5.55 -6.00
N PHE A 165 -25.37 6.70 -5.37
CA PHE A 165 -26.25 7.25 -4.33
C PHE A 165 -27.70 7.38 -4.81
N LEU A 166 -27.93 7.96 -5.99
CA LEU A 166 -29.29 8.11 -6.54
C LEU A 166 -29.94 6.76 -6.89
N ASN A 167 -29.15 5.77 -7.32
CA ASN A 167 -29.67 4.43 -7.59
C ASN A 167 -30.09 3.71 -6.31
N GLU A 168 -29.36 3.88 -5.21
CA GLU A 168 -29.75 3.35 -3.89
C GLU A 168 -31.06 3.98 -3.43
N PHE A 169 -31.18 5.31 -3.49
CA PHE A 169 -32.43 6.02 -3.18
C PHE A 169 -33.61 5.60 -4.07
N LYS A 170 -33.35 5.27 -5.34
CA LYS A 170 -34.38 4.75 -6.24
C LYS A 170 -34.79 3.31 -5.88
N ALA A 171 -33.88 2.50 -5.36
CA ALA A 171 -34.16 1.12 -4.99
C ALA A 171 -34.91 1.01 -3.64
N ASP A 172 -34.73 2.00 -2.77
CA ASP A 172 -35.41 2.10 -1.47
C ASP A 172 -36.86 2.63 -1.56
N LEU A 173 -37.29 3.10 -2.74
CA LEU A 173 -38.63 3.66 -3.00
C LEU A 173 -39.50 2.69 -3.82
#